data_AF-A0A2G9SF73-F1
#
_entry.id   AF-A0A2G9SF73-F1
#
_cell.length_a   1.000
_cell.length_b   1.000
_cell.length_c   1.000
_cell.angle_alpha   90.00
_cell.angle_beta   90.00
_cell.angle_gamma   90.00
#
_symmetry.space_group_name_H-M   'P 1'
#
loop_
_entity.id
_entity.type
_entity.pdbx_description
1 polymer ?
#
loop_
_entity_poly.entity_id
_entity_poly.type
_entity_poly.pdbx_seq_one_letter_code
_entity_poly.pdbx_strand_id
1 'polypeptide(L)'
;MESRYSREGKIKKRTKMRRICPLCNELCLNKKEQALHYSGALHKYMKRLKRIQYSYTRNLRSLDEKIKASEGQNEPLIGLEYIYQYPADKRGVIPYACMLCDCVYKLDTIFYHIVGIKHRCLYLSKNFPAMGIDRNFRVKTPSDFRKLLNAVEIVEKSHGRKKINVSNSFFNAKKNGGITYDSESGGEWRRNRQITVSKIID
;
A
#
# COMPACT_ATOMS: atom_id res chain seq x y z
N MET A 1 39.35 -7.31 53.53
CA MET A 1 40.14 -6.66 52.46
C MET A 1 39.60 -7.12 51.12
N GLU A 2 39.62 -6.19 50.18
CA GLU A 2 38.82 -6.06 48.96
C GLU A 2 38.96 -7.21 47.95
N SER A 3 37.93 -7.42 47.12
CA SER A 3 38.06 -7.18 45.67
C SER A 3 36.74 -7.39 44.92
N ARG A 4 36.57 -6.57 43.89
CA ARG A 4 35.40 -6.27 43.08
C ARG A 4 35.20 -7.33 41.98
N TYR A 5 33.95 -7.60 41.60
CA TYR A 5 33.56 -7.60 40.18
C TYR A 5 32.04 -7.47 40.00
N SER A 6 31.58 -6.29 39.57
CA SER A 6 30.30 -6.12 38.89
C SER A 6 30.41 -6.66 37.46
N ARG A 7 29.32 -7.20 36.88
CA ARG A 7 28.90 -6.89 35.50
C ARG A 7 27.55 -7.54 35.11
N GLU A 8 26.59 -6.64 34.90
CA GLU A 8 25.71 -6.59 33.72
C GLU A 8 24.61 -7.66 33.56
N GLY A 9 23.48 -7.38 34.21
CA GLY A 9 22.18 -7.88 33.79
C GLY A 9 21.87 -7.41 32.36
N LYS A 10 21.94 -8.34 31.39
CA LYS A 10 21.54 -8.10 30.00
C LYS A 10 20.02 -7.86 29.95
N ILE A 11 19.60 -6.59 29.97
CA ILE A 11 18.23 -6.20 29.61
C ILE A 11 18.05 -6.55 28.14
N LYS A 12 17.41 -7.69 27.86
CA LYS A 12 16.95 -8.06 26.53
C LYS A 12 15.92 -7.01 26.08
N LYS A 13 16.35 -6.00 25.31
CA LYS A 13 15.44 -5.08 24.62
C LYS A 13 14.58 -5.89 23.64
N ARG A 14 13.41 -6.35 24.07
CA ARG A 14 12.38 -6.91 23.18
C ARG A 14 11.94 -5.79 22.26
N THR A 15 12.43 -5.79 21.02
CA THR A 15 11.95 -4.93 19.95
C THR A 15 10.45 -5.22 19.77
N LYS A 16 9.59 -4.35 20.29
CA LYS A 16 8.12 -4.48 20.19
C LYS A 16 7.77 -4.46 18.71
N MET A 17 7.36 -5.61 18.16
CA MET A 17 6.96 -5.75 16.76
C MET A 17 5.73 -4.88 16.50
N ARG A 18 5.93 -3.68 15.97
CA ARG A 18 4.86 -2.74 15.60
C ARG A 18 4.17 -3.31 14.35
N ARG A 19 2.85 -3.51 14.41
CA ARG A 19 2.06 -3.99 13.27
C ARG A 19 1.30 -2.82 12.67
N ILE A 20 1.48 -2.56 11.38
CA ILE A 20 0.66 -1.58 10.66
C ILE A 20 -0.63 -2.28 10.24
N CYS A 21 -1.79 -1.64 10.44
CA CYS A 21 -3.04 -2.18 9.91
C CYS A 21 -3.10 -1.97 8.38
N PRO A 22 -3.29 -3.02 7.56
CA PRO A 22 -3.35 -2.89 6.10
C PRO A 22 -4.59 -2.16 5.59
N LEU A 23 -5.63 -2.01 6.43
CA LEU A 23 -6.87 -1.32 6.05
C LEU A 23 -6.78 0.17 6.33
N CYS A 24 -6.25 0.53 7.50
CA CYS A 24 -6.27 1.89 8.02
C CYS A 24 -4.89 2.59 7.91
N ASN A 25 -3.83 1.85 7.56
CA ASN A 25 -2.44 2.29 7.64
C ASN A 25 -2.02 2.80 9.03
N GLU A 26 -2.72 2.35 10.08
CA GLU A 26 -2.45 2.77 11.46
C GLU A 26 -1.45 1.86 12.17
N LEU A 27 -0.54 2.46 12.92
CA LEU A 27 0.52 1.77 13.64
C LEU A 27 0.00 1.25 14.98
N CYS A 28 -0.11 -0.06 15.13
CA CYS A 28 -0.42 -0.72 16.40
C CYS A 28 0.88 -1.14 17.09
N LEU A 29 1.18 -0.58 18.27
CA LEU A 29 2.46 -0.86 18.97
C LEU A 29 2.47 -2.21 19.66
N ASN A 30 1.30 -2.83 19.86
CA ASN A 30 1.13 -4.13 20.50
C ASN A 30 -0.24 -4.75 20.19
N LYS A 31 -0.43 -6.01 20.61
CA LYS A 31 -1.68 -6.76 20.40
C LYS A 31 -2.91 -6.13 21.06
N LYS A 32 -2.76 -5.50 22.24
CA LYS A 32 -3.88 -4.86 22.95
C LYS A 32 -4.37 -3.64 22.17
N GLU A 33 -3.46 -2.78 21.73
CA GLU A 33 -3.78 -1.66 20.84
C GLU A 33 -4.38 -2.14 19.52
N GLN A 34 -3.85 -3.22 18.93
CA GLN A 34 -4.41 -3.79 17.70
C GLN A 34 -5.86 -4.26 17.90
N ALA A 35 -6.16 -4.94 19.01
CA ALA A 35 -7.51 -5.39 19.32
C ALA A 35 -8.48 -4.21 19.51
N LEU A 36 -8.06 -3.17 20.23
CA LEU A 36 -8.83 -1.93 20.39
C LEU A 36 -9.02 -1.21 19.05
N HIS A 37 -7.99 -1.17 18.21
CA HIS A 37 -8.09 -0.60 16.86
C HIS A 37 -9.11 -1.38 16.02
N TYR A 38 -9.07 -2.71 16.04
CA TYR A 38 -9.95 -3.57 15.23
C TYR A 38 -11.41 -3.50 15.68
N SER A 39 -11.66 -3.19 16.95
CA SER A 39 -13.02 -2.98 17.48
C SER A 39 -13.56 -1.56 17.25
N GLY A 40 -12.70 -0.62 16.84
CA GLY A 40 -13.04 0.78 16.58
C GLY A 40 -14.00 0.96 15.40
N ALA A 41 -14.82 2.03 15.48
CA ALA A 41 -15.85 2.34 14.50
C ALA A 41 -15.29 2.49 13.08
N LEU A 42 -14.14 3.16 12.94
CA LEU A 42 -13.47 3.32 11.65
C LEU A 42 -13.06 1.97 11.04
N HIS A 43 -12.39 1.10 11.80
CA HIS A 43 -11.94 -0.19 11.28
C HIS A 43 -13.12 -1.06 10.84
N LYS A 44 -14.20 -1.07 11.63
CA LYS A 44 -15.45 -1.77 11.27
C LYS A 44 -16.06 -1.22 9.98
N TYR A 45 -16.13 0.10 9.87
CA TYR A 45 -16.65 0.78 8.68
C TYR A 45 -15.83 0.44 7.42
N MET A 46 -14.50 0.61 7.49
CA MET A 46 -13.61 0.31 6.36
C MET A 46 -13.63 -1.18 5.99
N LYS A 47 -13.66 -2.07 7.00
CA LYS A 47 -13.78 -3.51 6.77
C LYS A 47 -15.09 -3.87 6.05
N ARG A 48 -16.19 -3.19 6.37
CA ARG A 48 -17.47 -3.36 5.66
C ARG A 48 -17.36 -2.91 4.20
N LEU A 49 -16.83 -1.71 3.95
CA LEU A 49 -16.64 -1.22 2.58
C LEU A 49 -15.76 -2.15 1.75
N LYS A 50 -14.63 -2.59 2.32
CA LYS A 50 -13.71 -3.51 1.64
C LYS A 50 -14.34 -4.87 1.34
N ARG A 51 -15.24 -5.39 2.20
CA ARG A 51 -15.99 -6.63 1.91
C ARG A 51 -16.92 -6.47 0.71
N ILE A 52 -17.66 -5.36 0.64
CA ILE A 52 -18.56 -5.07 -0.47
C ILE A 52 -17.75 -4.98 -1.77
N GLN A 53 -16.67 -4.21 -1.74
CA GLN A 53 -15.75 -4.10 -2.87
C GLN A 53 -15.17 -5.47 -3.27
N TYR A 54 -14.73 -6.28 -2.30
CA TYR A 54 -14.21 -7.63 -2.55
C TYR A 54 -15.24 -8.56 -3.19
N SER A 55 -16.49 -8.56 -2.70
CA SER A 55 -17.53 -9.42 -3.28
C SER A 55 -17.75 -9.14 -4.77
N TYR A 56 -17.59 -7.89 -5.17
CA TYR A 56 -17.82 -7.44 -6.53
C TYR A 56 -16.61 -7.64 -7.45
N THR A 57 -15.39 -7.43 -6.94
CA THR A 57 -14.17 -7.50 -7.77
C THR A 57 -13.46 -8.85 -7.77
N ARG A 58 -13.88 -9.82 -6.93
CA ARG A 58 -13.15 -11.08 -6.71
C ARG A 58 -12.99 -11.93 -7.96
N ASN A 59 -13.99 -11.96 -8.84
CA ASN A 59 -13.99 -12.84 -10.02
C ASN A 59 -13.45 -12.16 -11.29
N LEU A 60 -13.04 -10.89 -11.18
CA LEU A 60 -12.55 -10.09 -12.31
C LEU A 60 -11.09 -10.42 -12.63
N ARG A 61 -10.81 -10.67 -13.91
CA ARG A 61 -9.57 -11.26 -14.42
C ARG A 61 -8.55 -10.22 -14.92
N SER A 62 -8.92 -8.95 -14.94
CA SER A 62 -8.01 -7.85 -15.29
C SER A 62 -8.21 -6.64 -14.39
N LEU A 63 -7.20 -5.77 -14.33
CA LEU A 63 -7.31 -4.52 -13.57
C LEU A 63 -8.32 -3.59 -14.24
N ASP A 64 -8.39 -3.56 -15.58
CA ASP A 64 -9.37 -2.78 -16.33
C ASP A 64 -10.81 -3.21 -16.01
N GLU A 65 -11.08 -4.51 -15.90
CA GLU A 65 -12.37 -4.99 -15.41
C GLU A 65 -12.67 -4.44 -14.02
N LYS A 66 -11.74 -4.55 -13.06
CA LYS A 66 -11.91 -4.01 -11.70
C LYS A 66 -12.15 -2.50 -11.69
N ILE A 67 -11.48 -1.74 -12.57
CA ILE A 67 -11.65 -0.29 -12.72
C ILE A 67 -13.04 0.04 -13.27
N LYS A 68 -13.46 -0.56 -14.38
CA LYS A 68 -14.81 -0.35 -14.95
C LYS A 68 -15.88 -0.67 -13.94
N ALA A 69 -15.67 -1.77 -13.23
CA ALA A 69 -16.59 -2.25 -12.24
C ALA A 69 -16.80 -1.18 -11.13
N SER A 70 -15.72 -0.52 -10.70
CA SER A 70 -15.76 0.50 -9.65
C SER A 70 -16.60 1.74 -10.00
N GLU A 71 -16.79 2.04 -11.29
CA GLU A 71 -17.63 3.16 -11.76
C GLU A 71 -19.07 2.96 -11.30
N GLY A 72 -19.61 1.75 -11.47
CA GLY A 72 -20.96 1.40 -11.03
C GLY A 72 -21.14 1.35 -9.51
N GLN A 73 -20.06 1.48 -8.74
CA GLN A 73 -20.08 1.47 -7.26
C GLN A 73 -19.79 2.85 -6.66
N ASN A 74 -19.67 3.90 -7.48
CA ASN A 74 -19.25 5.23 -7.05
C ASN A 74 -17.97 5.23 -6.20
N GLU A 75 -17.04 4.30 -6.47
CA GLU A 75 -15.74 4.29 -5.80
C GLU A 75 -14.79 5.20 -6.58
N PRO A 76 -14.36 6.33 -6.00
CA PRO A 76 -13.57 7.28 -6.75
C PRO A 76 -12.10 6.82 -6.85
N LEU A 77 -11.52 6.91 -8.05
CA LEU A 77 -10.17 6.48 -8.41
C LEU A 77 -9.33 7.65 -8.91
N ILE A 78 -8.10 7.72 -8.41
CA ILE A 78 -7.08 8.69 -8.82
C ILE A 78 -5.71 8.02 -8.89
N GLY A 79 -4.79 8.61 -9.65
CA GLY A 79 -3.40 8.14 -9.71
C GLY A 79 -3.21 6.87 -10.53
N LEU A 80 -4.10 6.56 -11.46
CA LEU A 80 -3.93 5.42 -12.37
C LEU A 80 -2.71 5.60 -13.28
N GLU A 81 -2.32 6.83 -13.61
CA GLU A 81 -1.13 7.14 -14.42
C GLU A 81 0.19 6.77 -13.74
N TYR A 82 0.15 6.47 -12.44
CA TYR A 82 1.30 5.95 -11.71
C TYR A 82 1.36 4.43 -11.67
N ILE A 83 0.34 3.75 -12.23
CA ILE A 83 0.26 2.30 -12.27
C ILE A 83 0.81 1.79 -13.58
N TYR A 84 1.72 0.82 -13.50
CA TYR A 84 2.36 0.18 -14.63
C TYR A 84 2.07 -1.31 -14.59
N GLN A 85 1.38 -1.80 -15.60
CA GLN A 85 1.24 -3.22 -15.87
C GLN A 85 2.46 -3.69 -16.67
N TYR A 86 3.07 -4.77 -16.22
CA TYR A 86 4.20 -5.42 -16.90
C TYR A 86 3.74 -6.73 -17.56
N PRO A 87 4.53 -7.27 -18.50
CA PRO A 87 4.27 -8.60 -19.05
C PRO A 87 4.27 -9.65 -17.94
N ALA A 88 3.52 -10.74 -18.17
CA ALA A 88 3.49 -11.86 -17.24
C ALA A 88 4.91 -12.39 -16.97
N ASP A 89 5.18 -12.73 -15.71
CA ASP A 89 6.43 -13.36 -15.34
C ASP A 89 6.50 -14.82 -15.83
N LYS A 90 7.62 -15.50 -15.56
CA LYS A 90 7.82 -16.92 -15.93
C LYS A 90 6.77 -17.88 -15.35
N ARG A 91 5.97 -17.44 -14.37
CA ARG A 91 4.91 -18.21 -13.72
C ARG A 91 3.52 -17.82 -14.25
N GLY A 92 3.44 -16.94 -15.24
CA GLY A 92 2.18 -16.43 -15.79
C GLY A 92 1.53 -15.33 -14.94
N VAL A 93 2.21 -14.80 -13.91
CA VAL A 93 1.65 -13.75 -13.04
C VAL A 93 1.94 -12.38 -13.63
N ILE A 94 0.90 -11.59 -13.87
CA ILE A 94 1.02 -10.20 -14.35
C ILE A 94 1.37 -9.28 -13.16
N PRO A 95 2.56 -8.65 -13.16
CA PRO A 95 2.94 -7.69 -12.13
C PRO A 95 2.36 -6.30 -12.42
N TYR A 96 1.97 -5.61 -11.36
CA TYR A 96 1.59 -4.20 -11.39
C TYR A 96 2.49 -3.41 -10.44
N ALA A 97 3.17 -2.37 -10.93
CA ALA A 97 3.95 -1.47 -10.09
C ALA A 97 3.22 -0.14 -9.91
N CYS A 98 3.24 0.40 -8.69
CA CYS A 98 2.84 1.76 -8.40
C CYS A 98 4.08 2.63 -8.22
N MET A 99 4.40 3.46 -9.22
CA MET A 99 5.58 4.33 -9.19
C MET A 99 5.44 5.49 -8.19
N LEU A 100 4.21 5.77 -7.74
CA LEU A 100 3.95 6.76 -6.71
C LEU A 100 4.29 6.21 -5.32
N CYS A 101 3.88 4.99 -5.03
CA CYS A 101 4.02 4.37 -3.72
C CYS A 101 5.27 3.48 -3.58
N ASP A 102 5.98 3.26 -4.67
CA ASP A 102 7.20 2.45 -4.77
C ASP A 102 6.99 1.00 -4.31
N CYS A 103 5.94 0.36 -4.85
CA CYS A 103 5.54 -1.00 -4.49
C CYS A 103 4.99 -1.77 -5.69
N VAL A 104 5.03 -3.11 -5.60
CA VAL A 104 4.56 -4.04 -6.63
C VAL A 104 3.50 -4.97 -6.07
N TYR A 105 2.48 -5.22 -6.88
CA TYR A 105 1.31 -6.00 -6.54
C TYR A 105 0.96 -7.00 -7.64
N LYS A 106 0.15 -7.98 -7.28
CA LYS A 106 -0.55 -8.87 -8.21
C LYS A 106 -1.94 -8.30 -8.49
N LEU A 107 -2.64 -8.85 -9.47
CA LEU A 107 -4.00 -8.43 -9.82
C LEU A 107 -4.96 -8.39 -8.61
N ASP A 108 -4.85 -9.36 -7.70
CA ASP A 108 -5.75 -9.44 -6.53
C ASP A 108 -5.51 -8.33 -5.50
N THR A 109 -4.32 -7.75 -5.47
CA THR A 109 -3.93 -6.77 -4.44
C THR A 109 -3.80 -5.35 -4.97
N ILE A 110 -3.50 -5.17 -6.26
CA ILE A 110 -3.29 -3.84 -6.86
C ILE A 110 -4.53 -2.94 -6.75
N PHE A 111 -5.73 -3.47 -6.97
CA PHE A 111 -6.94 -2.65 -6.91
C PHE A 111 -7.19 -2.13 -5.48
N TYR A 112 -6.97 -2.96 -4.46
CA TYR A 112 -7.06 -2.54 -3.05
C TYR A 112 -5.98 -1.54 -2.65
N HIS A 113 -4.83 -1.60 -3.30
CA HIS A 113 -3.79 -0.60 -3.13
C HIS A 113 -4.23 0.76 -3.68
N ILE A 114 -4.76 0.81 -4.91
CA ILE A 114 -5.20 2.06 -5.58
C ILE A 114 -6.29 2.77 -4.75
N VAL A 115 -7.25 2.03 -4.20
CA VAL A 115 -8.29 2.61 -3.33
C VAL A 115 -7.83 2.83 -1.88
N GLY A 116 -6.59 2.46 -1.56
CA GLY A 116 -6.05 2.56 -0.21
C GLY A 116 -5.79 4.01 0.21
N ILE A 117 -5.86 4.26 1.53
CA ILE A 117 -5.61 5.58 2.13
C ILE A 117 -4.24 6.11 1.72
N LYS A 118 -3.18 5.28 1.83
CA LYS A 118 -1.80 5.68 1.56
C LYS A 118 -1.63 6.22 0.12
N HIS A 119 -2.17 5.50 -0.87
CA HIS A 119 -2.10 5.90 -2.27
C HIS A 119 -2.84 7.23 -2.50
N ARG A 120 -4.07 7.34 -2.00
CA ARG A 120 -4.90 8.55 -2.12
C ARG A 120 -4.24 9.77 -1.48
N CYS A 121 -3.75 9.67 -0.25
CA CYS A 121 -3.07 10.77 0.43
C CYS A 121 -1.78 11.18 -0.30
N LEU A 122 -1.00 10.21 -0.77
CA LEU A 122 0.24 10.49 -1.49
C LEU A 122 -0.02 11.17 -2.85
N TYR A 123 -1.06 10.75 -3.56
CA TYR A 123 -1.43 11.38 -4.83
C TYR A 123 -1.95 12.80 -4.63
N LEU A 124 -2.86 13.00 -3.67
CA LEU A 124 -3.45 14.32 -3.38
C LEU A 124 -2.37 15.29 -2.89
N SER A 125 -1.53 14.89 -1.93
CA SER A 125 -0.46 15.75 -1.42
C SER A 125 0.57 16.14 -2.48
N LYS A 126 0.86 15.25 -3.44
CA LYS A 126 1.81 15.53 -4.53
C LYS A 126 1.23 16.41 -5.63
N ASN A 127 0.02 16.11 -6.09
CA ASN A 127 -0.53 16.71 -7.32
C ASN A 127 -1.61 17.77 -7.04
N PHE A 128 -2.25 17.73 -5.88
CA PHE A 128 -3.37 18.61 -5.49
C PHE A 128 -3.25 19.09 -4.03
N PRO A 129 -2.13 19.74 -3.64
CA PRO A 129 -1.91 20.17 -2.25
C PRO A 129 -3.01 21.08 -1.70
N ALA A 130 -3.70 21.83 -2.58
CA ALA A 130 -4.84 22.69 -2.23
C ALA A 130 -6.04 21.93 -1.62
N MET A 131 -6.14 20.61 -1.82
CA MET A 131 -7.20 19.79 -1.20
C MET A 131 -7.03 19.64 0.32
N GLY A 132 -5.89 20.06 0.89
CA GLY A 132 -5.65 20.00 2.33
C GLY A 132 -5.53 18.57 2.88
N ILE A 133 -5.18 17.61 2.02
CA ILE A 133 -4.83 16.23 2.38
C ILE A 133 -3.31 16.09 2.24
N ASP A 134 -2.62 16.04 3.38
CA ASP A 134 -1.17 15.89 3.41
C ASP A 134 -0.74 14.41 3.26
N ARG A 135 0.55 14.19 2.99
CA ARG A 135 1.11 12.84 2.80
C ARG A 135 0.94 11.95 4.03
N ASN A 136 0.96 12.54 5.23
CA ASN A 136 0.84 11.87 6.52
C ASN A 136 -0.58 11.99 7.10
N PHE A 137 -1.57 12.38 6.28
CA PHE A 137 -2.95 12.54 6.70
C PHE A 137 -3.45 11.25 7.35
N ARG A 138 -3.89 11.37 8.62
CA ARG A 138 -4.35 10.22 9.41
C ARG A 138 -5.86 10.17 9.40
N VAL A 139 -6.38 9.03 8.95
CA VAL A 139 -7.80 8.72 9.05
C VAL A 139 -8.05 8.07 10.40
N LYS A 140 -8.60 8.82 11.37
CA LYS A 140 -8.92 8.30 12.71
C LYS A 140 -10.40 8.04 12.89
N THR A 141 -11.23 8.79 12.19
CA THR A 141 -12.69 8.76 12.26
C THR A 141 -13.33 8.50 10.89
N PRO A 142 -14.59 8.05 10.85
CA PRO A 142 -15.34 7.97 9.59
C PRO A 142 -15.47 9.34 8.88
N SER A 143 -15.48 10.44 9.64
CA SER A 143 -15.50 11.80 9.08
C SER A 143 -14.21 12.11 8.32
N ASP A 144 -13.05 11.77 8.89
CA ASP A 144 -11.75 11.93 8.21
C ASP A 144 -11.70 11.11 6.91
N PHE A 145 -12.27 9.90 6.92
CA PHE A 145 -12.34 9.07 5.74
C PHE A 145 -13.24 9.69 4.67
N ARG A 146 -14.39 10.25 5.07
CA ARG A 146 -15.29 10.97 4.15
C ARG A 146 -14.64 12.23 3.59
N LYS A 147 -13.87 12.98 4.40
CA LYS A 147 -13.08 14.12 3.94
C LYS A 147 -12.07 13.71 2.86
N LEU A 148 -11.36 12.59 3.07
CA LEU A 148 -10.46 12.03 2.07
C LEU A 148 -11.21 11.66 0.79
N LEU A 149 -12.31 10.92 0.89
CA LEU A 149 -13.10 10.51 -0.29
C LEU A 149 -13.66 11.71 -1.07
N ASN A 150 -14.15 12.75 -0.39
CA ASN A 150 -14.64 13.96 -1.05
C ASN A 150 -13.52 14.64 -1.86
N ALA A 151 -12.30 14.72 -1.33
CA ALA A 151 -11.16 15.27 -2.07
C ALA A 151 -10.81 14.43 -3.30
N VAL A 152 -10.82 13.09 -3.18
CA VAL A 152 -10.61 12.17 -4.30
C VAL A 152 -11.68 12.37 -5.36
N GLU A 153 -12.95 12.47 -4.97
CA GLU A 153 -14.09 12.66 -5.88
C GLU A 153 -14.03 13.98 -6.63
N ILE A 154 -13.69 15.09 -5.96
CA ILE A 154 -13.51 16.40 -6.61
C ILE A 154 -12.41 16.32 -7.66
N VAL A 155 -11.28 15.69 -7.33
CA VAL A 155 -10.15 15.55 -8.25
C VAL A 155 -10.50 14.66 -9.43
N GLU A 156 -11.17 13.52 -9.21
CA GLU A 156 -11.61 12.65 -10.29
C GLU A 156 -12.60 13.37 -11.22
N LYS A 157 -13.58 14.08 -10.68
CA LYS A 157 -14.57 14.82 -11.50
C LYS A 157 -13.92 15.90 -12.36
N SER A 158 -12.88 16.56 -11.84
CA SER A 158 -12.22 17.67 -12.53
C SER A 158 -11.10 17.24 -13.49
N HIS A 159 -10.40 16.14 -13.21
CA HIS A 159 -9.20 15.73 -13.96
C HIS A 159 -9.33 14.32 -14.60
N GLY A 160 -10.43 13.63 -14.34
CA GLY A 160 -10.65 12.24 -14.71
C GLY A 160 -9.80 11.26 -13.90
N ARG A 161 -10.06 9.97 -14.13
CA ARG A 161 -9.32 8.86 -13.51
C ARG A 161 -7.92 8.66 -14.09
N LYS A 162 -7.66 9.21 -15.29
CA LYS A 162 -6.52 8.89 -16.16
C LYS A 162 -6.48 7.38 -16.48
N LYS A 163 -5.39 6.89 -17.06
CA LYS A 163 -5.25 5.49 -17.51
C LYS A 163 -3.99 4.86 -16.92
N ILE A 164 -4.00 3.54 -16.78
CA ILE A 164 -2.80 2.78 -16.43
C ILE A 164 -1.83 2.75 -17.61
N ASN A 165 -0.55 2.53 -17.33
CA ASN A 165 0.48 2.33 -18.34
C ASN A 165 0.70 0.83 -18.56
N VAL A 166 0.95 0.45 -19.81
CA VAL A 166 1.35 -0.92 -20.17
C VAL A 166 2.80 -0.88 -20.63
N SER A 167 3.66 -1.62 -19.95
CA SER A 167 5.07 -1.75 -20.30
C SER A 167 5.29 -2.97 -21.18
N ASN A 168 6.06 -2.79 -22.27
CA ASN A 168 6.55 -3.90 -23.08
C ASN A 168 7.84 -4.51 -22.53
N SER A 169 8.46 -3.86 -21.52
CA SER A 169 9.68 -4.36 -20.87
C SER A 169 9.34 -5.29 -19.73
N PHE A 170 10.15 -6.32 -19.51
CA PHE A 170 10.02 -7.18 -18.32
C PHE A 170 10.35 -6.42 -17.04
N PHE A 171 9.59 -6.68 -15.99
CA PHE A 171 9.85 -6.09 -14.68
C PHE A 171 11.17 -6.61 -14.10
N ASN A 172 12.15 -5.73 -13.91
CA ASN A 172 13.45 -6.09 -13.35
C ASN A 172 13.65 -5.44 -11.98
N ALA A 173 13.39 -6.19 -10.92
CA ALA A 173 13.45 -5.71 -9.53
C ALA A 173 14.82 -5.12 -9.13
N LYS A 174 15.91 -5.49 -9.82
CA LYS A 174 17.27 -4.98 -9.55
C LYS A 174 17.53 -3.57 -10.11
N LYS A 175 16.89 -3.17 -11.21
CA LYS A 175 17.12 -1.85 -11.83
C LYS A 175 16.35 -0.72 -11.15
N ASN A 176 15.24 -1.03 -10.47
CA ASN A 176 14.37 -0.04 -9.86
C ASN A 176 14.59 0.10 -8.34
N GLY A 177 15.85 0.00 -7.88
CA GLY A 177 16.30 0.49 -6.57
C GLY A 177 15.40 0.19 -5.37
N GLY A 178 15.23 -1.08 -4.98
CA GLY A 178 14.77 -1.41 -3.62
C GLY A 178 13.27 -1.47 -3.38
N ILE A 179 12.47 -1.85 -4.39
CA ILE A 179 11.03 -2.06 -4.23
C ILE A 179 10.75 -3.15 -3.18
N THR A 180 10.12 -2.77 -2.06
CA THR A 180 9.71 -3.70 -1.00
C THR A 180 8.29 -4.22 -1.22
N TYR A 181 8.08 -5.51 -0.97
CA TYR A 181 6.78 -6.17 -1.02
C TYR A 181 5.97 -5.86 0.26
N ASP A 182 4.70 -5.45 0.16
CA ASP A 182 3.78 -5.42 1.30
C ASP A 182 3.46 -6.86 1.71
N SER A 183 4.06 -7.31 2.81
CA SER A 183 4.19 -8.71 3.26
C SER A 183 2.91 -9.40 3.76
N GLU A 184 1.72 -8.86 3.50
CA GLU A 184 0.46 -9.39 4.06
C GLU A 184 -0.40 -10.21 3.09
N SER A 185 0.11 -10.65 1.93
CA SER A 185 -0.59 -11.60 1.06
C SER A 185 0.40 -12.49 0.30
N GLY A 186 0.42 -13.78 0.63
CA GLY A 186 1.52 -14.71 0.43
C GLY A 186 2.04 -14.92 -0.99
N GLY A 187 3.32 -15.29 -1.06
CA GLY A 187 4.00 -15.84 -2.24
C GLY A 187 5.48 -15.49 -2.27
N GLU A 188 6.32 -16.46 -1.93
CA GLU A 188 7.78 -16.35 -1.83
C GLU A 188 8.50 -16.19 -3.19
N TRP A 189 9.52 -15.32 -3.23
CA TRP A 189 10.58 -15.31 -4.24
C TRP A 189 11.93 -15.54 -3.53
N ARG A 190 12.34 -16.80 -3.38
CA ARG A 190 13.73 -17.19 -3.08
C ARG A 190 14.43 -17.52 -4.41
N ARG A 191 15.74 -17.24 -4.60
CA ARG A 191 16.86 -17.46 -3.67
C ARG A 191 17.94 -16.36 -3.73
N ASN A 192 18.51 -16.12 -2.56
CA ASN A 192 19.80 -15.45 -2.27
C ASN A 192 20.92 -15.82 -3.27
N ARG A 193 21.80 -14.87 -3.62
CA ARG A 193 23.06 -14.55 -2.90
C ARG A 193 23.81 -13.39 -3.56
N GLN A 194 24.54 -12.69 -2.69
CA GLN A 194 25.65 -11.76 -2.89
C GLN A 194 25.36 -10.35 -3.43
N ILE A 195 25.34 -9.46 -2.43
CA ILE A 195 26.02 -8.16 -2.44
C ILE A 195 27.40 -8.30 -3.09
N THR A 196 27.63 -7.54 -4.15
CA THR A 196 28.89 -6.82 -4.38
C THR A 196 28.50 -5.47 -4.98
N VAL A 197 28.71 -4.40 -4.20
CA VAL A 197 28.76 -3.04 -4.73
C VAL A 197 30.21 -2.84 -5.12
N SER A 198 30.49 -2.93 -6.42
CA SER A 198 31.71 -2.37 -6.99
C SER A 198 31.30 -1.34 -8.04
N LYS A 199 31.41 -0.08 -7.58
CA LYS A 199 31.85 1.13 -8.30
C LYS A 199 31.53 1.25 -9.79
N ILE A 200 30.78 2.30 -10.11
CA ILE A 200 31.10 3.15 -11.27
C ILE A 200 31.23 4.57 -10.73
N ILE A 201 32.48 4.97 -10.49
CA ILE A 201 32.93 6.34 -10.63
C ILE A 201 33.96 6.22 -11.77
N ASP A 202 33.66 6.92 -12.85
CA ASP A 202 34.45 7.24 -14.06
C ASP A 202 35.17 6.09 -14.80
#